data_AF-A0A074VIH3-F1
#
_entry.id   AF-A0A074VIH3-F1
#
_cell.length_a   1.000
_cell.length_b   1.000
_cell.length_c   1.000
_cell.angle_alpha   90.00
_cell.angle_beta   90.00
_cell.angle_gamma   90.00
#
_symmetry.space_group_name_H-M   'P 1'
#
loop_
_entity.id
_entity.type
_entity.pdbx_description
1 polymer ?
#
loop_
_entity_poly.entity_id
_entity_poly.type
_entity_poly.pdbx_seq_one_letter_code
_entity_poly.pdbx_strand_id
1 'polypeptide(L)'
;HNGNLRRFNPSEGEYFNPVGSTDSEQAFCYLLEQLRQRFRHKASREILFNAIAEITTELRQYGLFNYMLSNGDWLIAHASTLLFFIILESLYIAYNQFFKI
;
A
#
# COMPACT_ATOMS: atom_id res chain seq x y z
N HIS A 1 -0.75 -5.08 6.90
CA HIS A 1 -1.67 -5.90 6.07
C HIS A 1 -2.52 -6.76 6.99
N ASN A 2 -3.80 -6.94 6.69
CA ASN A 2 -4.71 -7.88 7.31
C ASN A 2 -5.53 -8.56 6.20
N GLY A 3 -5.49 -9.89 6.18
CA GLY A 3 -6.10 -10.69 5.14
C GLY A 3 -5.18 -11.84 4.73
N ASN A 4 -5.51 -12.48 3.61
CA ASN A 4 -4.76 -13.62 3.08
C ASN A 4 -4.82 -13.58 1.55
N LEU A 5 -3.65 -13.53 0.90
CA LEU A 5 -3.51 -13.61 -0.55
C LEU A 5 -3.20 -15.05 -0.97
N ARG A 6 -4.19 -15.72 -1.55
CA ARG A 6 -4.08 -17.11 -1.98
C ARG A 6 -3.36 -17.20 -3.31
N ARG A 7 -2.32 -18.03 -3.36
CA ARG A 7 -1.52 -18.29 -4.58
C ARG A 7 -0.88 -17.03 -5.16
N PHE A 8 -0.70 -16.00 -4.35
CA PHE A 8 0.12 -14.86 -4.71
C PHE A 8 1.59 -15.27 -4.58
N ASN A 9 2.28 -15.35 -5.71
CA ASN A 9 3.69 -15.72 -5.77
C ASN A 9 4.35 -14.92 -6.90
N PRO A 10 4.60 -13.61 -6.67
CA PRO A 10 5.23 -12.77 -7.67
C PRO A 10 6.64 -13.25 -7.99
N SER A 11 7.15 -12.90 -9.17
CA SER A 11 8.56 -13.09 -9.48
C SER A 11 9.45 -12.28 -8.54
N GLU A 12 10.70 -12.71 -8.35
CA GLU A 12 11.68 -11.95 -7.58
C GLU A 12 11.83 -10.53 -8.14
N GLY A 13 11.84 -9.56 -7.24
CA GLY A 13 11.99 -8.15 -7.60
C GLY A 13 13.45 -7.83 -7.91
N GLU A 14 13.67 -6.84 -8.78
CA GLU A 14 15.01 -6.35 -9.06
C GLU A 14 15.55 -5.54 -7.88
N TYR A 15 14.70 -4.74 -7.22
CA TYR A 15 15.08 -3.83 -6.15
C TYR A 15 14.58 -4.27 -4.77
N PHE A 16 13.38 -4.86 -4.70
CA PHE A 16 12.75 -5.24 -3.45
C PHE A 16 12.42 -6.72 -3.38
N ASN A 17 12.96 -7.40 -2.38
CA ASN A 17 12.70 -8.82 -2.11
C ASN A 17 12.28 -9.02 -0.66
N PRO A 18 11.31 -9.91 -0.39
CA PRO A 18 10.89 -10.21 0.98
C PRO A 18 12.01 -10.92 1.72
N VAL A 19 12.16 -10.62 3.02
CA VAL A 19 13.13 -11.32 3.89
C VAL A 19 12.52 -12.58 4.48
N GLY A 20 11.24 -12.51 4.85
CA GLY A 20 10.47 -13.65 5.31
C GLY A 20 9.61 -14.26 4.19
N SER A 21 8.65 -15.09 4.61
CA SER A 21 7.80 -15.87 3.71
C SER A 21 6.32 -15.53 3.83
N THR A 22 5.98 -14.37 4.43
CA THR A 22 4.58 -13.97 4.61
C THR A 22 4.04 -13.35 3.31
N ASP A 23 2.76 -13.58 3.05
CA ASP A 23 2.05 -12.97 1.92
C ASP A 23 2.05 -11.43 2.00
N SER A 24 2.02 -10.91 3.23
CA SER A 24 2.07 -9.48 3.54
C SER A 24 3.40 -8.85 3.10
N GLU A 25 4.52 -9.49 3.39
CA GLU A 25 5.84 -9.02 2.94
C GLU A 25 6.00 -9.14 1.43
N GLN A 26 5.57 -10.26 0.85
CA GLN A 26 5.58 -10.43 -0.60
C GLN A 26 4.77 -9.34 -1.32
N ALA A 27 3.58 -9.03 -0.82
CA ALA A 27 2.73 -7.99 -1.40
C ALA A 27 3.33 -6.58 -1.24
N PHE A 28 3.99 -6.31 -0.11
CA PHE A 28 4.68 -5.05 0.11
C PHE A 28 5.88 -4.87 -0.83
N CYS A 29 6.74 -5.88 -0.94
CA CYS A 29 7.87 -5.86 -1.87
C CYS A 29 7.40 -5.73 -3.32
N TYR A 30 6.37 -6.47 -3.73
CA TYR A 30 5.77 -6.35 -5.05
C TYR A 30 5.26 -4.93 -5.32
N LEU A 31 4.53 -4.32 -4.37
CA LEU A 31 4.04 -2.96 -4.52
C LEU A 31 5.19 -1.96 -4.70
N LEU A 32 6.23 -2.05 -3.88
CA LEU A 32 7.40 -1.15 -4.01
C LEU A 32 8.16 -1.36 -5.31
N GLU A 33 8.30 -2.61 -5.74
CA GLU A 33 8.93 -2.98 -7.00
C GLU A 33 8.18 -2.37 -8.20
N GLN A 34 6.84 -2.55 -8.24
CA GLN A 34 5.99 -1.96 -9.28
C GLN A 34 6.12 -0.43 -9.31
N LEU A 35 6.11 0.22 -8.16
CA LEU A 35 6.29 1.67 -8.09
C LEU A 35 7.68 2.10 -8.57
N ARG A 36 8.74 1.37 -8.20
CA ARG A 36 10.12 1.68 -8.58
C ARG A 36 10.36 1.52 -10.07
N GLN A 37 9.77 0.49 -10.68
CA GLN A 37 9.84 0.24 -12.12
C GLN A 37 9.08 1.32 -12.91
N ARG A 38 7.89 1.76 -12.43
CA ARG A 38 7.09 2.81 -13.06
C ARG A 38 7.72 4.20 -12.92
N PHE A 39 8.38 4.49 -11.80
CA PHE A 39 8.85 5.83 -11.47
C PHE A 39 10.36 5.85 -11.19
N ARG A 40 11.14 6.27 -12.21
CA ARG A 40 12.58 6.51 -12.05
C ARG A 40 12.88 7.68 -11.10
N HIS A 41 12.00 8.68 -11.08
CA HIS A 41 12.04 9.85 -10.22
C HIS A 41 10.74 9.98 -9.45
N LYS A 42 10.75 10.74 -8.33
CA LYS A 42 9.58 10.94 -7.48
C LYS A 42 8.40 11.51 -8.29
N ALA A 43 7.32 10.75 -8.38
CA ALA A 43 6.07 11.19 -8.99
C ALA A 43 5.35 12.21 -8.08
N SER A 44 4.38 12.94 -8.65
CA SER A 44 3.45 13.72 -7.83
C SER A 44 2.61 12.78 -6.95
N ARG A 45 2.10 13.31 -5.83
CA ARG A 45 1.31 12.51 -4.88
C ARG A 45 0.08 11.87 -5.54
N GLU A 46 -0.62 12.62 -6.39
CA GLU A 46 -1.80 12.14 -7.10
C GLU A 46 -1.47 10.96 -8.03
N ILE A 47 -0.42 11.07 -8.84
CA ILE A 47 0.02 10.01 -9.73
C ILE A 47 0.46 8.77 -8.92
N LEU A 48 1.17 8.99 -7.83
CA LEU A 48 1.61 7.91 -6.94
C LEU A 48 0.42 7.17 -6.32
N PHE A 49 -0.59 7.89 -5.84
CA PHE A 49 -1.77 7.29 -5.22
C PHE A 49 -2.62 6.52 -6.23
N ASN A 50 -2.77 7.03 -7.44
CA ASN A 50 -3.45 6.31 -8.52
C ASN A 50 -2.71 5.00 -8.85
N ALA A 51 -1.38 5.03 -8.96
CA ALA A 51 -0.59 3.80 -9.19
C ALA A 51 -0.74 2.80 -8.03
N ILE A 52 -0.75 3.27 -6.78
CA ILE A 52 -0.98 2.41 -5.61
C ILE A 52 -2.38 1.79 -5.65
N ALA A 53 -3.41 2.55 -6.06
CA ALA A 53 -4.77 2.04 -6.21
C ALA A 53 -4.90 0.95 -7.29
N GLU A 54 -4.22 1.13 -8.42
CA GLU A 54 -4.15 0.12 -9.49
C GLU A 54 -3.49 -1.17 -8.99
N ILE A 55 -2.31 -1.07 -8.39
CA ILE A 55 -1.57 -2.23 -7.83
C ILE A 55 -2.41 -2.91 -6.74
N THR A 56 -3.08 -2.13 -5.89
CA THR A 56 -3.98 -2.65 -4.86
C THR A 56 -5.12 -3.46 -5.48
N THR A 57 -5.69 -2.99 -6.60
CA THR A 57 -6.74 -3.70 -7.33
C THR A 57 -6.23 -5.04 -7.88
N GLU A 58 -4.99 -5.10 -8.37
CA GLU A 58 -4.35 -6.36 -8.79
C GLU A 58 -4.19 -7.32 -7.61
N LEU A 59 -3.62 -6.86 -6.49
CA LEU A 59 -3.37 -7.69 -5.30
C LEU A 59 -4.66 -8.28 -4.72
N ARG A 60 -5.77 -7.53 -4.77
CA ARG A 60 -7.09 -8.01 -4.31
C ARG A 60 -7.63 -9.18 -5.11
N GLN A 61 -7.16 -9.42 -6.33
CA GLN A 61 -7.57 -10.59 -7.10
C GLN A 61 -7.14 -11.90 -6.43
N TYR A 62 -6.12 -11.84 -5.56
CA TYR A 62 -5.61 -13.00 -4.82
C TYR A 62 -6.28 -13.19 -3.45
N GLY A 63 -7.04 -12.22 -2.94
CA GLY A 63 -7.77 -12.36 -1.69
C GLY A 63 -8.00 -11.06 -0.93
N LEU A 64 -8.27 -11.18 0.38
CA LEU A 64 -8.50 -10.02 1.23
C LEU A 64 -7.18 -9.28 1.45
N PHE A 65 -7.15 -7.99 1.12
CA PHE A 65 -5.95 -7.17 1.16
C PHE A 65 -6.22 -5.83 1.87
N ASN A 66 -6.41 -5.86 3.19
CA ASN A 66 -6.56 -4.63 3.98
C ASN A 66 -5.18 -4.17 4.44
N TYR A 67 -4.80 -2.91 4.25
CA TYR A 67 -3.48 -2.44 4.67
C TYR A 67 -3.45 -0.96 5.00
N MET A 68 -2.38 -0.58 5.69
CA MET A 68 -1.96 0.80 5.87
C MET A 68 -0.54 0.93 5.31
N LEU A 69 -0.28 2.01 4.56
CA LEU A 69 1.00 2.31 3.95
C LEU A 69 1.34 3.77 4.23
N SER A 70 2.55 4.03 4.73
CA SER A 70 3.01 5.38 5.03
C SER A 70 4.47 5.55 4.66
N ASN A 71 4.83 6.78 4.28
CA ASN A 71 6.21 7.23 4.11
C ASN A 71 6.66 8.19 5.23
N GLY A 72 5.85 8.39 6.29
CA GLY A 72 6.09 9.35 7.36
C GLY A 72 5.42 10.72 7.16
N ASP A 73 5.09 11.13 5.92
CA ASP A 73 4.40 12.39 5.63
C ASP A 73 2.90 12.21 5.39
N TRP A 74 2.52 11.06 4.85
CA TRP A 74 1.14 10.71 4.55
C TRP A 74 0.85 9.26 4.92
N LEU A 75 -0.44 8.96 5.06
CA LEU A 75 -0.94 7.62 5.37
C LEU A 75 -2.03 7.26 4.37
N ILE A 76 -1.82 6.17 3.66
CA ILE A 76 -2.82 5.48 2.85
C ILE A 76 -3.39 4.34 3.69
N ALA A 77 -4.71 4.20 3.69
CA ALA A 77 -5.36 3.01 4.18
C ALA A 77 -6.32 2.47 3.14
N HIS A 78 -6.22 1.16 2.87
CA HIS A 78 -7.14 0.45 2.02
C HIS A 78 -7.82 -0.65 2.84
N ALA A 79 -9.14 -0.75 2.68
CA ALA A 79 -9.92 -1.86 3.21
C ALA A 79 -10.93 -2.34 2.18
N SER A 80 -10.98 -3.66 2.00
CA SER A 80 -11.95 -4.34 1.15
C SER A 80 -13.35 -4.41 1.81
N THR A 81 -13.43 -4.18 3.13
CA THR A 81 -14.67 -4.09 3.93
C THR A 81 -14.79 -2.73 4.62
N LEU A 82 -15.68 -2.60 5.62
CA LEU A 82 -15.80 -1.41 6.46
C LEU A 82 -14.46 -1.07 7.13
N LEU A 83 -13.96 0.15 6.87
CA LEU A 83 -12.88 0.79 7.59
C LEU A 83 -13.48 1.92 8.44
N PHE A 84 -13.23 1.90 9.74
CA PHE A 84 -13.58 2.96 10.66
C PHE A 84 -12.33 3.75 11.02
N PHE A 85 -12.40 5.08 10.95
CA PHE A 85 -11.35 5.97 11.43
C PHE A 85 -11.96 7.02 12.37
N ILE A 86 -11.20 7.42 13.39
CA ILE A 86 -11.57 8.48 14.32
C ILE A 86 -10.49 9.56 14.18
N ILE A 87 -10.90 10.79 13.84
CA ILE A 87 -10.01 11.95 13.87
C ILE A 87 -10.22 12.63 15.21
N LEU A 88 -9.16 12.68 16.03
CA LEU A 88 -9.13 13.49 17.24
C LEU A 88 -8.32 14.75 16.94
N GLU A 89 -9.02 15.85 16.66
CA GLU A 89 -8.36 17.16 16.55
C GLU A 89 -8.19 17.74 17.95
N SER A 90 -6.95 17.72 18.46
CA SER A 90 -6.56 18.60 19.56
C SER A 90 -6.05 19.92 18.97
N LEU A 91 -6.25 21.03 19.68
CA LEU A 91 -5.96 22.41 19.27
C LEU A 91 -4.45 22.70 19.15
N TYR A 92 -3.69 21.86 18.43
CA TYR A 92 -2.33 22.10 17.97
C TYR A 92 -1.98 21.08 16.86
N ILE A 93 -2.18 21.50 15.61
CA ILE A 93 -1.59 20.96 14.36
C ILE A 93 -1.78 19.45 14.08
N ALA A 94 -2.44 19.11 12.97
CA ALA A 94 -2.19 17.84 12.28
C ALA A 94 -2.37 17.98 10.75
N TYR A 95 -1.29 18.30 10.04
CA TYR A 95 -1.22 18.10 8.58
C TYR A 95 -0.90 16.63 8.28
N ASN A 96 -1.77 15.70 8.64
CA ASN A 96 -1.65 14.31 8.18
C ASN A 96 -2.81 14.01 7.23
N GLN A 97 -2.49 14.02 5.94
CA GLN A 97 -3.46 13.74 4.89
C GLN A 97 -3.71 12.23 4.82
N PHE A 98 -4.90 11.82 5.25
CA PHE A 98 -5.36 10.43 5.18
C PHE A 98 -6.05 10.20 3.83
N PHE A 99 -5.62 9.15 3.13
CA PHE A 99 -6.23 8.74 1.87
C PHE A 99 -6.81 7.35 1.98
N LYS A 100 -8.13 7.26 1.76
CA LYS A 100 -8.82 5.99 1.59
C LYS A 100 -8.77 5.62 0.11
N ILE A 101 -8.11 4.51 -0.18
CA ILE A 101 -8.12 3.85 -1.47
C ILE A 101 -9.21 2.77 -1.45
#